data_AF-A0A0Q8R900-F1
#
_entry.id   AF-A0A0Q8R900-F1
#
_cell.length_a   1.000
_cell.length_b   1.000
_cell.length_c   1.000
_cell.angle_alpha   90.00
_cell.angle_beta   90.00
_cell.angle_gamma   90.00
#
_symmetry.space_group_name_H-M   'P 1'
#
loop_
_entity.id
_entity.type
_entity.pdbx_description
1 polymer ?
#
loop_
_entity_poly.entity_id
_entity_poly.type
_entity_poly.pdbx_seq_one_letter_code
_entity_poly.pdbx_strand_id
1 'polypeptide(L)'
;MVTPFGEWLDQEHAIDFAMERPDFSAALTRRADSSTVAEEHIGPLLDAFFTTEMHRQTLVPHVQHALATIAELADIVVLTNLTDQFHAGRVAQLEAVGIRHRVQCNQGGKGRPVADLVAEYRPSATVFVDDLAQHHGSVARHAPEVWRLHMVAEPRIARHRAAAPDAHARIDDWAEALPWIVSRFA
;
A
#
# COMPACT_ATOMS: atom_id res chain seq x y z
N MET A 1 0.16 6.70 3.03
CA MET A 1 -0.97 7.37 2.32
C MET A 1 -2.03 7.88 3.29
N VAL A 2 -2.73 7.00 4.01
CA VAL A 2 -3.90 7.34 4.86
C VAL A 2 -3.68 8.46 5.88
N THR A 3 -2.55 8.46 6.59
CA THR A 3 -2.23 9.49 7.59
C THR A 3 -2.02 10.87 6.96
N PRO A 4 -1.10 11.04 5.98
CA PRO A 4 -0.98 12.28 5.21
C PRO A 4 -2.28 12.75 4.54
N PHE A 5 -3.11 11.83 4.04
CA PHE A 5 -4.40 12.16 3.43
C PHE A 5 -5.37 12.74 4.46
N GLY A 6 -5.47 12.14 5.65
CA GLY A 6 -6.29 12.67 6.74
C GLY A 6 -5.84 14.05 7.22
N GLU A 7 -4.54 14.28 7.32
CA GLU A 7 -3.99 15.60 7.69
C GLU A 7 -4.31 16.68 6.65
N TRP A 8 -4.22 16.34 5.36
CA TRP A 8 -4.58 17.26 4.28
C TRP A 8 -6.08 17.57 4.26
N LEU A 9 -6.94 16.57 4.48
CA LEU A 9 -8.38 16.76 4.60
C LEU A 9 -8.76 17.68 5.77
N ASP A 10 -8.10 17.54 6.92
CA ASP A 10 -8.31 18.40 8.08
C ASP A 10 -7.90 19.85 7.80
N GLN A 11 -6.73 20.04 7.19
CA GLN A 11 -6.13 21.36 6.94
C GLN A 11 -6.85 22.14 5.84
N GLU A 12 -7.14 21.49 4.71
CA GLU A 12 -7.57 22.19 3.48
C GLU A 12 -9.07 22.05 3.19
N HIS A 13 -9.74 21.04 3.75
CA HIS A 13 -11.12 20.70 3.38
C HIS A 13 -12.11 20.70 4.55
N ALA A 14 -11.63 20.85 5.80
CA ALA A 14 -12.45 20.72 6.99
C ALA A 14 -13.29 19.42 7.02
N ILE A 15 -12.64 18.32 6.61
CA ILE A 15 -13.21 16.97 6.60
C ILE A 15 -12.50 16.13 7.66
N ASP A 16 -13.27 15.54 8.57
CA ASP A 16 -12.76 14.55 9.51
C ASP A 16 -12.66 13.19 8.82
N PHE A 17 -11.52 12.51 8.96
CA PHE A 17 -11.27 11.18 8.41
C PHE A 17 -11.08 10.12 9.51
N ALA A 18 -12.11 9.31 9.73
CA ALA A 18 -12.11 8.16 10.63
C ALA A 18 -11.44 6.94 10.00
N MET A 19 -10.13 7.04 9.73
CA MET A 19 -9.32 6.05 8.99
C MET A 19 -9.36 4.63 9.55
N GLU A 20 -9.67 4.46 10.83
CA GLU A 20 -9.84 3.15 11.46
C GLU A 20 -11.06 2.38 10.93
N ARG A 21 -12.05 3.06 10.34
CA ARG A 21 -13.25 2.40 9.80
C ARG A 21 -12.89 1.55 8.57
N PRO A 22 -13.48 0.35 8.41
CA PRO A 22 -13.20 -0.52 7.27
C PRO A 22 -13.77 0.01 5.96
N ASP A 23 -14.88 0.73 6.03
CA ASP A 23 -15.52 1.36 4.88
C ASP A 23 -15.02 2.80 4.74
N PHE A 24 -14.26 3.05 3.68
CA PHE A 24 -13.70 4.36 3.37
C PHE A 24 -14.81 5.38 3.04
N SER A 25 -15.92 4.95 2.42
CA SER A 25 -17.01 5.85 2.03
C SER A 25 -17.74 6.45 3.23
N ALA A 26 -17.86 5.68 4.31
CA ALA A 26 -18.44 6.11 5.57
C ALA A 26 -17.43 6.72 6.56
N ALA A 27 -16.16 6.89 6.15
CA ALA A 27 -15.10 7.36 7.02
C ALA A 27 -14.85 8.87 6.94
N LEU A 28 -15.44 9.56 5.96
CA LEU A 28 -15.22 10.99 5.74
C LEU A 28 -16.47 11.80 6.12
N THR A 29 -16.31 12.77 7.02
CA THR A 29 -17.41 13.61 7.50
C THR A 29 -17.06 15.09 7.39
N ARG A 30 -17.94 15.91 6.82
CA ARG A 30 -17.76 17.37 6.75
C ARG A 30 -18.03 18.00 8.11
N ARG A 31 -17.11 18.84 8.59
CA ARG A 31 -17.30 19.56 9.86
C ARG A 31 -18.38 20.62 9.80
N ALA A 32 -18.66 21.16 8.61
CA ALA A 32 -19.64 22.24 8.44
C ALA A 32 -21.07 21.82 8.87
N ASP A 33 -21.46 20.58 8.60
CA ASP A 33 -22.82 20.09 8.78
C ASP A 33 -22.92 18.64 9.29
N SER A 34 -21.79 18.01 9.63
CA SER A 34 -21.69 16.60 10.04
C SER A 34 -22.18 15.60 8.97
N SER A 35 -22.30 16.02 7.70
CA SER A 35 -22.69 15.13 6.61
C SER A 35 -21.54 14.22 6.15
N THR A 36 -21.86 12.99 5.74
CA THR A 36 -20.88 12.12 5.11
C THR A 36 -20.47 12.66 3.73
N VAL A 37 -19.20 12.49 3.36
CA VAL A 37 -18.73 12.75 2.00
C VAL A 37 -19.36 11.74 1.04
N ALA A 38 -20.18 12.23 0.12
CA ALA A 38 -20.79 11.38 -0.90
C ALA A 38 -19.71 10.69 -1.74
N GLU A 39 -19.96 9.43 -2.13
CA GLU A 39 -18.98 8.54 -2.75
C GLU A 39 -18.38 9.15 -4.03
N GLU A 40 -19.18 9.86 -4.82
CA GLU A 40 -18.73 10.55 -6.04
C GLU A 40 -17.69 11.65 -5.80
N HIS A 41 -17.59 12.18 -4.58
CA HIS A 41 -16.60 13.20 -4.22
C HIS A 41 -15.29 12.62 -3.68
N ILE A 42 -15.25 11.33 -3.33
CA ILE A 42 -14.06 10.70 -2.74
C ILE A 42 -12.94 10.56 -3.78
N GLY A 43 -13.28 10.10 -4.99
CA GLY A 43 -12.34 10.00 -6.11
C GLY A 43 -11.65 11.34 -6.40
N PRO A 44 -12.41 12.44 -6.61
CA PRO A 44 -11.84 13.77 -6.78
C PRO A 44 -10.92 14.24 -5.65
N LEU A 45 -11.23 13.93 -4.38
CA LEU A 45 -10.36 14.26 -3.24
C LEU A 45 -9.04 13.48 -3.29
N LEU A 46 -9.09 12.19 -3.60
CA LEU A 46 -7.89 11.36 -3.76
C LEU A 46 -7.04 11.84 -4.93
N ASP A 47 -7.66 12.14 -6.07
CA ASP A 47 -6.96 12.67 -7.24
C ASP A 47 -6.27 14.01 -6.93
N ALA A 48 -6.97 14.93 -6.25
CA ALA A 48 -6.39 16.20 -5.82
C ALA A 48 -5.21 16.00 -4.86
N PHE A 49 -5.36 15.10 -3.87
CA PHE A 49 -4.28 14.75 -2.95
C PHE A 49 -3.06 14.16 -3.68
N PHE A 50 -3.25 13.22 -4.60
CA PHE A 50 -2.13 12.66 -5.35
C PHE A 50 -1.50 13.65 -6.33
N THR A 51 -2.29 14.61 -6.84
CA THR A 51 -1.78 15.66 -7.74
C THR A 51 -0.90 16.66 -7.01
N THR A 52 -1.27 17.06 -5.79
CA THR A 52 -0.66 18.21 -5.09
C THR A 52 0.18 17.82 -3.88
N GLU A 53 -0.19 16.75 -3.20
CA GLU A 53 0.33 16.36 -1.90
C GLU A 53 1.07 15.01 -1.89
N MET A 54 1.41 14.46 -3.07
CA MET A 54 2.15 13.20 -3.16
C MET A 54 3.40 13.20 -2.26
N HIS A 55 4.11 14.33 -2.23
CA HIS A 55 5.33 14.55 -1.46
C HIS A 55 5.16 14.39 0.07
N ARG A 56 3.94 14.50 0.62
CA ARG A 56 3.67 14.30 2.05
C ARG A 56 3.83 12.87 2.52
N GLN A 57 3.87 11.90 1.59
CA GLN A 57 4.00 10.50 1.97
C GLN A 57 5.43 10.22 2.43
N THR A 58 5.56 9.76 3.67
CA THR A 58 6.84 9.44 4.32
C THR A 58 7.00 7.93 4.51
N LEU A 59 8.19 7.53 4.98
CA LEU A 59 8.48 6.17 5.36
C LEU A 59 7.79 5.81 6.68
N VAL A 60 7.32 4.56 6.77
CA VAL A 60 6.98 3.93 8.05
C VAL A 60 8.27 3.45 8.74
N PRO A 61 8.26 3.20 10.06
CA PRO A 61 9.43 2.71 10.78
C PRO A 61 10.06 1.46 10.13
N HIS A 62 11.39 1.35 10.24
CA HIS A 62 12.21 0.19 9.85
C HIS A 62 12.24 -0.17 8.34
N VAL A 63 11.38 0.41 7.50
CA VAL A 63 11.26 0.06 6.08
C VAL A 63 12.55 0.30 5.29
N GLN A 64 13.28 1.38 5.57
CA GLN A 64 14.49 1.72 4.81
C GLN A 64 15.56 0.64 4.95
N HIS A 65 15.81 0.19 6.18
CA HIS A 65 16.76 -0.89 6.45
C HIS A 65 16.24 -2.22 5.87
N ALA A 66 14.96 -2.54 6.04
CA ALA A 66 14.39 -3.78 5.54
C ALA A 66 14.47 -3.89 4.01
N LEU A 67 14.09 -2.84 3.27
CA LEU A 67 14.16 -2.83 1.81
C LEU A 67 15.60 -2.88 1.31
N ALA A 68 16.54 -2.18 1.97
CA ALA A 68 17.96 -2.26 1.61
C ALA A 68 18.50 -3.69 1.75
N THR A 69 18.21 -4.36 2.86
CA THR A 69 18.61 -5.76 3.10
C THR A 69 17.94 -6.72 2.11
N ILE A 70 16.66 -6.54 1.80
CA ILE A 70 15.94 -7.37 0.81
C ILE A 70 16.54 -7.18 -0.58
N ALA A 71 16.93 -5.95 -0.94
CA ALA A 71 17.50 -5.63 -2.26
C ALA A 71 18.87 -6.29 -2.51
N GLU A 72 19.58 -6.74 -1.47
CA GLU A 72 20.80 -7.54 -1.62
C GLU A 72 20.51 -8.98 -2.09
N LEU A 73 19.26 -9.46 -1.92
CA LEU A 73 18.86 -10.85 -2.16
C LEU A 73 17.84 -11.00 -3.29
N ALA A 74 17.04 -9.98 -3.56
CA ALA A 74 15.93 -10.05 -4.50
C ALA A 74 15.67 -8.72 -5.22
N ASP A 75 15.15 -8.81 -6.44
CA ASP A 75 14.56 -7.66 -7.12
C ASP A 75 13.30 -7.18 -6.36
N ILE A 76 13.15 -5.85 -6.26
CA ILE A 76 11.98 -5.23 -5.62
C ILE A 76 11.20 -4.43 -6.66
N VAL A 77 9.89 -4.66 -6.70
CA VAL A 77 8.95 -3.91 -7.53
C VAL A 77 7.85 -3.32 -6.65
N VAL A 78 7.64 -2.01 -6.73
CA VAL A 78 6.52 -1.30 -6.09
C VAL A 78 5.32 -1.36 -7.02
N LEU A 79 4.43 -2.33 -6.78
CA LEU A 79 3.17 -2.46 -7.49
C LEU A 79 2.06 -1.67 -6.80
N THR A 80 1.64 -0.57 -7.42
CA THR A 80 0.66 0.38 -6.86
C THR A 80 -0.63 0.42 -7.68
N ASN A 81 -1.76 0.68 -7.03
CA ASN A 81 -3.04 0.86 -7.71
C ASN A 81 -3.31 2.32 -8.13
N LEU A 82 -2.28 3.17 -8.11
CA LEU A 82 -2.35 4.49 -8.71
C LEU A 82 -2.57 4.38 -10.22
N THR A 83 -3.22 5.37 -10.80
CA THR A 83 -3.32 5.52 -12.26
C THR A 83 -2.00 6.02 -12.85
N ASP A 84 -1.79 5.81 -14.15
CA ASP A 84 -0.52 6.13 -14.81
C ASP A 84 -0.17 7.63 -14.75
N GLN A 85 -1.17 8.51 -14.66
CA GLN A 85 -0.96 9.95 -14.50
C GLN A 85 -0.16 10.30 -13.23
N PHE A 86 -0.24 9.46 -12.18
CA PHE A 86 0.48 9.67 -10.91
C PHE A 86 1.82 8.93 -10.85
N HIS A 87 2.20 8.19 -11.89
CA HIS A 87 3.42 7.37 -11.91
C HIS A 87 4.67 8.21 -11.63
N ALA A 88 4.88 9.28 -12.39
CA ALA A 88 6.05 10.14 -12.25
C ALA A 88 6.13 10.77 -10.85
N GLY A 89 4.98 11.22 -10.30
CA GLY A 89 4.90 11.75 -8.95
C GLY A 89 5.24 10.71 -7.89
N ARG A 90 4.78 9.46 -8.05
CA ARG A 90 5.10 8.36 -7.14
C ARG A 90 6.58 7.99 -7.19
N VAL A 91 7.19 7.95 -8.37
CA VAL A 91 8.64 7.73 -8.52
C VAL A 91 9.41 8.83 -7.78
N ALA A 92 9.14 10.10 -8.09
CA ALA A 92 9.83 11.23 -7.45
C ALA A 92 9.66 11.23 -5.92
N GLN A 93 8.47 10.90 -5.42
CA GLN A 93 8.19 10.81 -3.99
C GLN A 93 9.01 9.69 -3.32
N LEU A 94 9.08 8.51 -3.92
CA LEU A 94 9.87 7.39 -3.39
C LEU A 94 11.37 7.71 -3.42
N GLU A 95 11.85 8.33 -4.50
CA GLU A 95 13.25 8.75 -4.61
C GLU A 95 13.64 9.77 -3.54
N ALA A 96 12.74 10.72 -3.22
CA ALA A 96 12.96 11.72 -2.18
C ALA A 96 13.14 11.12 -0.77
N VAL A 97 12.61 9.92 -0.54
CA VAL A 97 12.77 9.16 0.71
C VAL A 97 13.76 7.99 0.57
N GLY A 98 14.57 7.98 -0.49
CA GLY A 98 15.66 7.02 -0.66
C GLY A 98 15.27 5.65 -1.22
N ILE A 99 14.05 5.50 -1.75
CA ILE A 99 13.58 4.26 -2.38
C ILE A 99 13.67 4.39 -3.90
N ARG A 100 14.52 3.56 -4.54
CA ARG A 100 14.76 3.58 -6.00
C ARG A 100 14.51 2.23 -6.64
N HIS A 101 13.29 1.72 -6.48
CA HIS A 101 12.84 0.46 -7.07
C HIS A 101 11.87 0.71 -8.23
N ARG A 102 11.71 -0.27 -9.13
CA ARG A 102 10.74 -0.18 -10.23
C ARG A 102 9.35 0.08 -9.68
N VAL A 103 8.68 1.12 -10.17
CA VAL A 103 7.28 1.42 -9.85
C VAL A 103 6.41 0.98 -11.01
N GLN A 104 5.39 0.17 -10.73
CA GLN A 104 4.40 -0.28 -11.70
C GLN A 104 3.00 0.11 -11.22
N CYS A 105 2.30 0.89 -12.03
CA CYS A 105 0.89 1.21 -11.81
C CYS A 105 0.00 0.04 -12.25
N ASN A 106 -1.17 -0.06 -11.62
CA ASN A 106 -2.17 -1.10 -11.85
C ASN A 106 -3.56 -0.56 -11.49
N GLN A 107 -4.61 -1.21 -11.98
CA GLN A 107 -5.98 -0.92 -11.57
C GLN A 107 -6.72 -2.24 -11.29
N GLY A 108 -7.48 -2.28 -10.21
CA GLY A 108 -8.20 -3.49 -9.78
C GLY A 108 -7.34 -4.45 -8.95
N GLY A 109 -7.51 -5.76 -9.17
CA GLY A 109 -6.79 -6.79 -8.44
C GLY A 109 -5.30 -6.86 -8.82
N LYS A 110 -4.43 -7.20 -7.87
CA LYS A 110 -2.97 -7.27 -8.08
C LYS A 110 -2.45 -8.64 -8.54
N GLY A 111 -3.29 -9.66 -8.57
CA GLY A 111 -2.86 -11.03 -8.87
C GLY A 111 -2.31 -11.23 -10.29
N ARG A 112 -2.97 -10.68 -11.32
CA ARG A 112 -2.47 -10.78 -12.71
C ARG A 112 -1.14 -10.04 -12.89
N PRO A 113 -0.99 -8.75 -12.47
CA PRO A 113 0.30 -8.07 -12.52
C PRO A 113 1.42 -8.80 -11.78
N VAL A 114 1.12 -9.43 -10.63
CA VAL A 114 2.09 -10.25 -9.90
C VAL A 114 2.50 -11.47 -10.73
N ALA A 115 1.54 -12.19 -11.33
CA ALA A 115 1.84 -13.33 -12.20
C ALA A 115 2.70 -12.93 -13.41
N ASP A 116 2.41 -11.78 -14.01
CA ASP A 116 3.20 -11.23 -15.14
C ASP A 116 4.64 -10.91 -14.70
N LEU A 117 4.83 -10.31 -13.52
CA LEU A 117 6.16 -10.06 -12.95
C LEU A 117 6.92 -11.37 -12.65
N VAL A 118 6.24 -12.39 -12.13
CA VAL A 118 6.86 -13.71 -11.90
C VAL A 118 7.31 -14.33 -13.22
N ALA A 119 6.49 -14.24 -14.27
CA ALA A 119 6.85 -14.72 -15.60
C ALA A 119 8.02 -13.93 -16.22
N GLU A 120 8.08 -12.61 -15.99
CA GLU A 120 9.14 -11.73 -16.48
C GLU A 120 10.49 -12.05 -15.81
N TYR A 121 10.54 -12.04 -14.48
CA TYR A 121 11.77 -12.18 -13.71
C TYR A 121 12.22 -13.64 -13.53
N ARG A 122 11.28 -14.61 -13.60
CA ARG A 122 11.50 -16.04 -13.33
C ARG A 122 12.28 -16.30 -12.02
N PRO A 123 11.84 -15.75 -10.88
CA PRO A 123 12.56 -15.89 -9.62
C PRO A 123 12.44 -17.31 -9.04
N SER A 124 13.36 -17.69 -8.16
CA SER A 124 13.25 -18.95 -7.39
C SER A 124 12.17 -18.90 -6.30
N ALA A 125 11.89 -17.72 -5.76
CA ALA A 125 10.84 -17.46 -4.78
C ALA A 125 10.31 -16.03 -4.95
N THR A 126 9.03 -15.80 -4.64
CA THR A 126 8.39 -14.47 -4.70
C THR A 126 7.62 -14.20 -3.42
N VAL A 127 7.72 -12.98 -2.90
CA VAL A 127 6.95 -12.50 -1.76
C VAL A 127 6.16 -11.26 -2.16
N PHE A 128 4.86 -11.27 -1.89
CA PHE A 128 3.93 -10.17 -2.08
C PHE A 128 3.56 -9.58 -0.71
N VAL A 129 3.76 -8.26 -0.55
CA VAL A 129 3.47 -7.51 0.69
C VAL A 129 2.40 -6.46 0.38
N ASP A 130 1.28 -6.50 1.11
CA ASP A 130 0.17 -5.57 0.88
C ASP A 130 -0.74 -5.48 2.13
N ASP A 131 -1.39 -4.34 2.32
CA ASP A 131 -2.28 -4.04 3.44
C ASP A 131 -3.75 -4.45 3.20
N LEU A 132 -4.12 -4.77 1.96
CA LEU A 132 -5.50 -5.01 1.58
C LEU A 132 -5.80 -6.49 1.33
N ALA A 133 -6.74 -7.04 2.12
CA ALA A 133 -7.12 -8.46 2.05
C ALA A 133 -7.56 -8.91 0.65
N GLN A 134 -8.26 -8.06 -0.10
CA GLN A 134 -8.69 -8.36 -1.46
C GLN A 134 -7.52 -8.54 -2.44
N HIS A 135 -6.37 -7.92 -2.19
CA HIS A 135 -5.18 -8.09 -3.02
C HIS A 135 -4.52 -9.44 -2.73
N HIS A 136 -4.51 -9.91 -1.48
CA HIS A 136 -4.08 -11.26 -1.13
C HIS A 136 -4.94 -12.33 -1.83
N GLY A 137 -6.27 -12.20 -1.78
CA GLY A 137 -7.17 -13.11 -2.51
C GLY A 137 -7.07 -13.00 -4.04
N SER A 138 -6.66 -11.84 -4.56
CA SER A 138 -6.33 -11.70 -5.99
C SER A 138 -5.06 -12.47 -6.34
N VAL A 139 -3.98 -12.34 -5.55
CA VAL A 139 -2.71 -13.04 -5.77
C VAL A 139 -2.89 -14.54 -5.59
N ALA A 140 -3.59 -14.99 -4.54
CA ALA A 140 -3.85 -16.42 -4.32
C ALA A 140 -4.55 -17.10 -5.51
N ARG A 141 -5.41 -16.39 -6.24
CA ARG A 141 -6.09 -16.92 -7.43
C ARG A 141 -5.24 -16.97 -8.68
N HIS A 142 -4.29 -16.05 -8.85
CA HIS A 142 -3.56 -15.87 -10.10
C HIS A 142 -2.09 -16.30 -10.04
N ALA A 143 -1.49 -16.31 -8.85
CA ALA A 143 -0.11 -16.72 -8.57
C ALA A 143 -0.08 -17.41 -7.18
N PRO A 144 -0.73 -18.58 -7.03
CA PRO A 144 -0.90 -19.26 -5.74
C PRO A 144 0.43 -19.59 -5.03
N GLU A 145 1.50 -19.78 -5.78
CA GLU A 145 2.87 -20.06 -5.32
C GLU A 145 3.56 -18.87 -4.65
N VAL A 146 3.07 -17.64 -4.86
CA VAL A 146 3.65 -16.43 -4.28
C VAL A 146 3.36 -16.39 -2.78
N TRP A 147 4.39 -16.22 -1.96
CA TRP A 147 4.22 -15.97 -0.53
C TRP A 147 3.51 -14.64 -0.32
N ARG A 148 2.58 -14.58 0.62
CA ARG A 148 1.67 -13.43 0.80
C ARG A 148 1.76 -12.95 2.24
N LEU A 149 2.33 -11.78 2.43
CA LEU A 149 2.44 -11.12 3.72
C LEU A 149 1.41 -10.00 3.81
N HIS A 150 0.40 -10.18 4.65
CA HIS A 150 -0.49 -9.08 5.00
C HIS A 150 0.23 -8.16 5.99
N MET A 151 0.46 -6.92 5.59
CA MET A 151 1.14 -5.94 6.44
C MET A 151 0.35 -4.64 6.47
N VAL A 152 -0.09 -4.23 7.66
CA VAL A 152 -0.75 -2.94 7.88
C VAL A 152 0.16 -2.08 8.76
N ALA A 153 1.06 -1.32 8.12
CA ALA A 153 2.10 -0.58 8.84
C ALA A 153 1.61 0.66 9.63
N GLU A 154 0.34 1.05 9.49
CA GLU A 154 -0.27 2.12 10.28
C GLU A 154 -0.94 1.54 11.54
N PRO A 155 -0.37 1.73 12.75
CA PRO A 155 -0.86 1.08 13.97
C PRO A 155 -2.32 1.40 14.30
N ARG A 156 -2.79 2.62 13.96
CA ARG A 156 -4.18 3.01 14.19
C ARG A 156 -5.16 2.15 13.40
N ILE A 157 -4.76 1.68 12.23
CA ILE A 157 -5.58 0.83 11.35
C ILE A 157 -5.35 -0.64 11.66
N ALA A 158 -4.10 -1.05 11.87
CA ALA A 158 -3.68 -2.44 12.09
C ALA A 158 -4.55 -3.16 13.14
N ARG A 159 -4.77 -2.51 14.29
CA ARG A 159 -5.56 -3.02 15.43
C ARG A 159 -7.05 -3.28 15.12
N HIS A 160 -7.57 -2.73 14.03
CA HIS A 160 -8.97 -2.89 13.60
C HIS A 160 -9.12 -3.72 12.32
N ARG A 161 -8.04 -4.33 11.83
CA ARG A 161 -8.06 -5.15 10.62
C ARG A 161 -7.74 -6.59 10.97
N ALA A 162 -8.66 -7.49 10.68
CA ALA A 162 -8.41 -8.93 10.77
C ALA A 162 -7.30 -9.37 9.79
N ALA A 163 -6.68 -10.51 10.08
CA ALA A 163 -5.78 -11.15 9.13
C ALA A 163 -6.52 -11.46 7.80
N ALA A 164 -5.80 -11.38 6.69
CA ALA A 164 -6.40 -11.65 5.39
C ALA A 164 -6.47 -13.17 5.22
N PRO A 165 -7.63 -13.77 4.88
CA PRO A 165 -7.77 -15.23 4.82
C PRO A 165 -6.75 -15.91 3.90
N ASP A 166 -6.40 -15.25 2.79
CA ASP A 166 -5.49 -15.77 1.78
C ASP A 166 -4.02 -15.39 2.03
N ALA A 167 -3.70 -14.67 3.11
CA ALA A 167 -2.32 -14.36 3.47
C ALA A 167 -1.69 -15.49 4.27
N HIS A 168 -0.39 -15.71 4.04
CA HIS A 168 0.40 -16.71 4.76
C HIS A 168 0.86 -16.22 6.13
N ALA A 169 0.98 -14.90 6.31
CA ALA A 169 1.32 -14.27 7.57
C ALA A 169 0.66 -12.89 7.69
N ARG A 170 0.50 -12.42 8.93
CA ARG A 170 0.09 -11.06 9.28
C ARG A 170 1.15 -10.45 10.19
N ILE A 171 1.88 -9.45 9.69
CA ILE A 171 2.96 -8.77 10.41
C ILE A 171 2.88 -7.28 10.09
N ASP A 172 2.81 -6.43 11.11
CA ASP A 172 2.50 -5.00 10.94
C ASP A 172 3.74 -4.09 11.04
N ASP A 173 4.93 -4.64 11.27
CA ASP A 173 6.19 -3.89 11.34
C ASP A 173 7.28 -4.51 10.44
N TRP A 174 8.09 -3.65 9.81
CA TRP A 174 9.14 -4.09 8.88
C TRP A 174 10.32 -4.81 9.56
N ALA A 175 10.62 -4.52 10.82
CA ALA A 175 11.68 -5.23 11.55
C ALA A 175 11.31 -6.69 11.79
N GLU A 176 10.02 -6.99 12.01
CA GLU A 176 9.51 -8.35 12.15
C GLU A 176 9.29 -9.02 10.79
N ALA A 177 8.87 -8.26 9.78
CA ALA A 177 8.64 -8.79 8.45
C ALA A 177 9.93 -9.19 7.75
N LEU A 178 11.02 -8.44 7.93
CA LEU A 178 12.31 -8.71 7.30
C LEU A 178 12.78 -10.17 7.46
N PRO A 179 12.93 -10.72 8.68
CA PRO A 179 13.36 -12.11 8.84
C PRO A 179 12.36 -13.11 8.24
N TRP A 180 11.06 -12.82 8.30
CA TRP A 180 10.04 -13.67 7.68
C TRP A 180 10.19 -13.70 6.14
N ILE A 181 10.40 -12.54 5.51
CA ILE A 181 10.59 -12.41 4.05
C ILE A 181 11.86 -13.14 3.64
N VAL A 182 13.00 -12.84 4.27
CA VAL A 182 14.31 -13.43 3.93
C VAL A 182 14.28 -14.95 4.05
N SER A 183 13.58 -15.49 5.05
CA SER A 183 13.43 -16.95 5.21
C SER A 183 12.67 -17.66 4.08
N ARG A 184 12.03 -16.92 3.16
CA ARG A 184 11.39 -17.48 1.96
C ARG A 184 12.34 -17.61 0.77
N PHE A 185 13.48 -16.92 0.81
CA PHE A 185 14.48 -16.96 -0.27
C PHE A 185 15.53 -18.05 -0.07
N ALA A 186 15.56 -18.66 1.12
CA ALA A 186 16.46 -19.74 1.50
C ALA A 186 15.99 -21.13 1.05
#